data_AF-A0A1Y5ICV4-F1
#
_entry.id   AF-A0A1Y5ICV4-F1
#
_cell.length_a   1.000
_cell.length_b   1.000
_cell.length_c   1.000
_cell.angle_alpha   90.00
_cell.angle_beta   90.00
_cell.angle_gamma   90.00
#
_symmetry.space_group_name_H-M   'P 1'
#
loop_
_entity.id
_entity.type
_entity.pdbx_description
1 polymer ?
#
loop_
_entity_poly.entity_id
_entity_poly.type
_entity_poly.pdbx_seq_one_letter_code
_entity_poly.pdbx_strand_id
1 'polypeptide(L)'
;MSAASTSASARAACASKRSQTRATATNQKFAPPQKRNSRALVRRRARESYHGESEALAQKSKATYDKLVDVFDGREEKDWIALLAFSGKWLDLRGGVFERCAERARESEDPDDEMRLSALRRKLMALDERVDAYARTLEEIREREKDMWEGFVATRRREFTVEFFTWLRFKLEAVAQGEDDNAKEELTKEAALLLSLCETYDEASKDQQVIEQATQTLQDILQADSLDAMDAKIDELAMANQITPALVLTASKAYMSVKESQYTKDEIKDVMAHLYFKMKDTTARQQPKEVRILKYILSMEDPIDQRNALEEAFTPGPELEEVGANTDLLWCEPKDLLALIDVIVDNFYQSAGKKNLRGDAAAMMSPALVERMKALKQIILAHFSE
;
A
#
# COMPACT_ATOMS: atom_id res chain seq x y z
N MET A 1 21.85 -22.67 -60.00
CA MET A 1 23.28 -22.88 -59.64
C MET A 1 23.42 -22.33 -58.23
N SER A 2 23.50 -23.17 -57.19
CA SER A 2 24.75 -23.79 -56.65
C SER A 2 25.64 -22.73 -55.98
N ALA A 3 26.21 -22.89 -54.77
CA ALA A 3 26.14 -23.90 -53.70
C ALA A 3 26.62 -23.20 -52.39
N ALA A 4 26.09 -23.46 -51.18
CA ALA A 4 26.52 -24.49 -50.23
C ALA A 4 28.05 -24.75 -50.09
N SER A 5 28.68 -24.17 -49.04
CA SER A 5 29.67 -24.84 -48.15
C SER A 5 29.98 -23.96 -46.91
N THR A 6 30.00 -24.43 -45.65
CA THR A 6 30.72 -25.52 -44.95
C THR A 6 32.06 -25.07 -44.34
N SER A 7 32.17 -25.10 -43.00
CA SER A 7 33.43 -25.43 -42.30
C SER A 7 33.15 -25.94 -40.88
N ALA A 8 33.97 -26.89 -40.40
CA ALA A 8 33.79 -27.56 -39.11
C ALA A 8 35.14 -27.87 -38.44
N SER A 9 35.18 -27.90 -37.10
CA SER A 9 36.17 -28.59 -36.24
C SER A 9 35.66 -28.54 -34.80
N ALA A 10 35.54 -29.58 -33.95
CA ALA A 10 36.13 -30.92 -33.79
C ALA A 10 37.25 -31.01 -32.73
N ARG A 11 37.19 -32.08 -31.92
CA ARG A 11 38.16 -32.61 -30.91
C ARG A 11 38.15 -31.95 -29.52
N ALA A 12 38.40 -32.66 -28.41
CA ALA A 12 38.58 -34.11 -28.20
C ALA A 12 38.21 -34.53 -26.76
N ALA A 13 37.89 -35.82 -26.58
CA ALA A 13 37.78 -36.47 -25.28
C ALA A 13 39.14 -37.02 -24.82
N CYS A 14 39.36 -37.13 -23.51
CA CYS A 14 40.49 -37.83 -22.93
C CYS A 14 40.05 -38.63 -21.70
N ALA A 15 40.39 -39.93 -21.67
CA ALA A 15 40.12 -40.83 -20.55
C ALA A 15 41.44 -41.46 -20.08
N SER A 16 41.58 -41.71 -18.78
CA SER A 16 42.72 -42.46 -18.24
C SER A 16 42.28 -43.48 -17.17
N LYS A 17 43.01 -44.59 -17.10
CA LYS A 17 42.69 -45.83 -16.36
C LYS A 17 43.58 -46.01 -15.11
N ARG A 18 43.32 -47.14 -14.41
CA ARG A 18 44.15 -47.87 -13.41
C ARG A 18 44.08 -47.32 -11.97
N SER A 19 44.22 -48.11 -10.89
CA SER A 19 44.57 -49.54 -10.77
C SER A 19 43.68 -50.30 -9.74
N GLN A 20 43.74 -51.63 -9.76
CA GLN A 20 43.29 -52.53 -8.67
C GLN A 20 44.39 -52.70 -7.60
N THR A 21 44.02 -53.09 -6.38
CA THR A 21 44.68 -54.17 -5.61
C THR A 21 43.73 -54.79 -4.58
N ARG A 22 44.10 -55.97 -4.07
CA ARG A 22 43.25 -56.95 -3.36
C ARG A 22 43.96 -57.41 -2.09
N ALA A 23 43.24 -57.61 -0.99
CA ALA A 23 43.72 -58.37 0.16
C ALA A 23 42.57 -59.11 0.86
N THR A 24 42.81 -60.38 1.20
CA THR A 24 41.88 -61.29 1.91
C THR A 24 42.58 -61.82 3.15
N ALA A 25 41.87 -61.91 4.28
CA ALA A 25 42.32 -62.63 5.48
C ALA A 25 41.12 -63.24 6.23
N THR A 26 41.35 -64.33 6.97
CA THR A 26 40.33 -65.31 7.33
C THR A 26 40.23 -65.54 8.85
N ASN A 27 39.02 -65.75 9.36
CA ASN A 27 38.62 -66.42 10.62
C ASN A 27 39.52 -66.35 11.88
N GLN A 28 38.91 -65.98 13.02
CA GLN A 28 38.69 -66.95 14.12
C GLN A 28 37.62 -66.48 15.13
N LYS A 29 37.03 -67.45 15.86
CA LYS A 29 35.92 -67.25 16.81
C LYS A 29 36.42 -67.04 18.24
N PHE A 30 35.80 -66.11 18.96
CA PHE A 30 35.67 -66.15 20.43
C PHE A 30 34.25 -65.75 20.82
N ALA A 31 33.66 -66.45 21.79
CA ALA A 31 32.32 -66.16 22.30
C ALA A 31 32.33 -66.09 23.83
N PRO A 32 31.85 -64.99 24.42
CA PRO A 32 31.23 -65.02 25.75
C PRO A 32 30.01 -64.07 25.82
N PRO A 33 29.36 -63.89 26.99
CA PRO A 33 28.27 -64.71 27.47
C PRO A 33 26.89 -64.02 27.32
N GLN A 34 25.81 -64.79 27.44
CA GLN A 34 24.44 -64.27 27.44
C GLN A 34 24.21 -63.31 28.63
N LYS A 35 23.92 -62.03 28.34
CA LYS A 35 23.28 -61.09 29.28
C LYS A 35 21.87 -60.76 28.80
N ARG A 36 20.88 -60.88 29.70
CA ARG A 36 19.44 -60.75 29.40
C ARG A 36 19.12 -59.38 28.76
N ASN A 37 18.28 -59.40 27.73
CA ASN A 37 17.89 -58.22 26.95
C ASN A 37 17.05 -57.22 27.75
N SER A 38 17.68 -56.23 28.40
CA SER A 38 17.02 -55.02 28.91
C SER A 38 17.09 -53.84 27.92
N ARG A 39 18.11 -53.79 27.05
CA ARG A 39 18.34 -52.70 26.08
C ARG A 39 17.32 -52.62 24.93
N ALA A 40 16.69 -53.74 24.57
CA ALA A 40 15.70 -53.78 23.49
C ALA A 40 14.38 -53.08 23.85
N LEU A 41 13.90 -53.26 25.09
CA LEU A 41 12.70 -52.60 25.61
C LEU A 41 12.90 -51.10 25.79
N VAL A 42 14.08 -50.66 26.26
CA VAL A 42 14.41 -49.23 26.39
C VAL A 42 14.49 -48.54 25.03
N ARG A 43 15.11 -49.16 24.02
CA ARG A 43 15.12 -48.60 22.65
C ARG A 43 13.75 -48.56 21.99
N ARG A 44 12.84 -49.48 22.33
CA ARG A 44 11.47 -49.50 21.81
C ARG A 44 10.63 -48.37 22.42
N ARG A 45 10.62 -48.24 23.76
CA ARG A 45 9.98 -47.11 24.46
C ARG A 45 10.54 -45.74 24.05
N ALA A 46 11.86 -45.62 23.83
CA ALA A 46 12.45 -44.36 23.38
C ALA A 46 12.04 -43.97 21.95
N ARG A 47 11.80 -44.94 21.05
CA ARG A 47 11.23 -44.67 19.73
C ARG A 47 9.74 -44.33 19.79
N GLU A 48 8.98 -45.07 20.59
CA GLU A 48 7.54 -44.79 20.82
C GLU A 48 7.34 -43.41 21.46
N SER A 49 8.23 -42.95 22.35
CA SER A 49 8.20 -41.60 22.94
C SER A 49 8.49 -40.49 21.92
N TYR A 50 9.50 -40.66 21.07
CA TYR A 50 9.89 -39.64 20.07
C TYR A 50 8.88 -39.53 18.91
N HIS A 51 8.25 -40.65 18.53
CA HIS A 51 7.14 -40.64 17.58
C HIS A 51 5.87 -40.07 18.22
N GLY A 52 5.54 -40.44 19.45
CA GLY A 52 4.35 -39.93 20.15
C GLY A 52 4.38 -38.42 20.41
N GLU A 53 5.55 -37.81 20.65
CA GLU A 53 5.68 -36.36 20.75
C GLU A 53 5.50 -35.67 19.39
N SER A 54 6.04 -36.25 18.31
CA SER A 54 5.88 -35.74 16.94
C SER A 54 4.43 -35.86 16.43
N GLU A 55 3.79 -37.01 16.66
CA GLU A 55 2.37 -37.25 16.37
C GLU A 55 1.47 -36.37 17.23
N ALA A 56 1.77 -36.16 18.52
CA ALA A 56 1.02 -35.23 19.35
C ALA A 56 1.19 -33.76 18.91
N LEU A 57 2.35 -33.38 18.37
CA LEU A 57 2.55 -32.05 17.77
C LEU A 57 1.75 -31.90 16.47
N ALA A 58 1.82 -32.90 15.59
CA ALA A 58 1.08 -32.96 14.33
C ALA A 58 -0.44 -33.03 14.55
N GLN A 59 -0.91 -33.68 15.61
CA GLN A 59 -2.33 -33.76 15.96
C GLN A 59 -2.82 -32.49 16.64
N LYS A 60 -1.96 -31.79 17.40
CA LYS A 60 -2.24 -30.42 17.88
C LYS A 60 -2.32 -29.42 16.73
N SER A 61 -1.45 -29.52 15.71
CA SER A 61 -1.55 -28.65 14.53
C SER A 61 -2.77 -28.99 13.68
N LYS A 62 -3.06 -30.27 13.41
CA LYS A 62 -4.27 -30.74 12.72
C LYS A 62 -5.55 -30.21 13.40
N ALA A 63 -5.68 -30.38 14.71
CA ALA A 63 -6.80 -29.85 15.51
C ALA A 63 -6.86 -28.31 15.61
N THR A 64 -5.76 -27.62 15.32
CA THR A 64 -5.73 -26.14 15.22
C THR A 64 -6.23 -25.71 13.84
N TYR A 65 -5.78 -26.37 12.76
CA TYR A 65 -6.28 -26.12 11.42
C TYR A 65 -7.77 -26.50 11.28
N ASP A 66 -8.23 -27.59 11.90
CA ASP A 66 -9.65 -27.96 11.93
C ASP A 66 -10.53 -26.81 12.46
N LYS A 67 -10.15 -26.21 13.60
CA LYS A 67 -10.86 -25.05 14.16
C LYS A 67 -10.84 -23.82 13.26
N LEU A 68 -9.72 -23.57 12.56
CA LEU A 68 -9.63 -22.46 11.63
C LEU A 68 -10.52 -22.70 10.41
N VAL A 69 -10.55 -23.92 9.87
CA VAL A 69 -11.48 -24.32 8.81
C VAL A 69 -12.92 -24.09 9.27
N ASP A 70 -13.30 -24.61 10.45
CA ASP A 70 -14.65 -24.44 11.00
C ASP A 70 -15.04 -22.96 11.23
N VAL A 71 -14.08 -22.09 11.56
CA VAL A 71 -14.31 -20.65 11.72
C VAL A 71 -14.60 -19.95 10.38
N PHE A 72 -13.88 -20.27 9.31
CA PHE A 72 -14.17 -19.71 7.98
C PHE A 72 -15.46 -20.32 7.39
N ASP A 73 -15.65 -21.62 7.55
CA ASP A 73 -16.82 -22.37 7.09
C ASP A 73 -18.12 -21.92 7.77
N GLY A 74 -18.04 -21.56 9.06
CA GLY A 74 -19.14 -20.99 9.86
C GLY A 74 -19.30 -19.46 9.77
N ARG A 75 -18.70 -18.80 8.77
CA ARG A 75 -18.78 -17.35 8.54
C ARG A 75 -19.12 -17.04 7.08
N GLU A 76 -19.80 -15.91 6.86
CA GLU A 76 -20.05 -15.45 5.49
C GLU A 76 -18.74 -15.01 4.81
N GLU A 77 -18.64 -15.21 3.50
CA GLU A 77 -17.46 -14.89 2.69
C GLU A 77 -17.03 -13.41 2.79
N LYS A 78 -17.99 -12.51 3.00
CA LYS A 78 -17.76 -11.08 3.23
C LYS A 78 -16.99 -10.78 4.53
N ASP A 79 -17.08 -11.65 5.53
CA ASP A 79 -16.46 -11.48 6.85
C ASP A 79 -15.03 -12.04 6.88
N TRP A 80 -14.67 -12.91 5.93
CA TRP A 80 -13.36 -13.54 5.89
C TRP A 80 -12.23 -12.52 5.73
N ILE A 81 -12.45 -11.43 5.00
CA ILE A 81 -11.46 -10.36 4.82
C ILE A 81 -11.08 -9.69 6.16
N ALA A 82 -12.01 -9.61 7.10
CA ALA A 82 -11.76 -9.15 8.45
C ALA A 82 -10.86 -10.15 9.19
N LEU A 83 -11.22 -11.44 9.19
CA LEU A 83 -10.46 -12.50 9.84
C LEU A 83 -9.00 -12.54 9.36
N LEU A 84 -8.76 -12.28 8.07
CA LEU A 84 -7.41 -12.17 7.51
C LEU A 84 -6.68 -10.90 7.96
N ALA A 85 -7.35 -9.74 7.98
CA ALA A 85 -6.77 -8.48 8.41
C ALA A 85 -6.38 -8.44 9.91
N PHE A 86 -7.18 -9.08 10.79
CA PHE A 86 -6.88 -9.20 12.22
C PHE A 86 -5.79 -10.24 12.55
N SER A 87 -5.46 -11.16 11.63
CA SER A 87 -4.63 -12.32 11.93
C SER A 87 -3.15 -12.10 11.62
N GLY A 88 -2.41 -11.58 12.59
CA GLY A 88 -0.94 -11.42 12.51
C GLY A 88 -0.13 -12.72 12.36
N LYS A 89 -0.77 -13.90 12.35
CA LYS A 89 -0.13 -15.22 12.12
C LYS A 89 -0.69 -15.95 10.90
N TRP A 90 -1.53 -15.30 10.08
CA TRP A 90 -2.18 -15.96 8.95
C TRP A 90 -1.17 -16.50 7.93
N LEU A 91 -0.10 -15.76 7.63
CA LEU A 91 0.92 -16.16 6.67
C LEU A 91 1.63 -17.47 7.03
N ASP A 92 1.81 -17.76 8.33
CA ASP A 92 2.37 -19.02 8.83
C ASP A 92 1.36 -20.19 8.76
N LEU A 93 0.07 -19.87 8.93
CA LEU A 93 -1.01 -20.85 9.10
C LEU A 93 -1.71 -21.22 7.78
N ARG A 94 -1.71 -20.32 6.78
CA ARG A 94 -2.50 -20.44 5.54
C ARG A 94 -2.30 -21.76 4.80
N GLY A 95 -1.04 -22.19 4.66
CA GLY A 95 -0.71 -23.45 3.99
C GLY A 95 -1.30 -24.69 4.69
N GLY A 96 -1.28 -24.70 6.03
CA GLY A 96 -1.89 -25.76 6.82
C GLY A 96 -3.41 -25.78 6.77
N VAL A 97 -4.05 -24.60 6.74
CA VAL A 97 -5.50 -24.47 6.55
C VAL A 97 -5.91 -24.95 5.16
N PHE A 98 -5.20 -24.56 4.10
CA PHE A 98 -5.49 -24.98 2.72
C PHE A 98 -5.32 -26.48 2.50
N GLU A 99 -4.27 -27.10 3.07
CA GLU A 99 -4.11 -28.55 3.00
C GLU A 99 -5.18 -29.26 3.85
N ARG A 100 -5.53 -28.73 5.03
CA ARG A 100 -6.55 -29.35 5.88
C ARG A 100 -7.95 -29.32 5.27
N CYS A 101 -8.33 -28.27 4.55
CA CYS A 101 -9.55 -28.28 3.74
C CYS A 101 -9.51 -29.38 2.67
N ALA A 102 -8.37 -29.57 2.00
CA ALA A 102 -8.22 -30.61 0.96
C ALA A 102 -8.19 -32.03 1.54
N GLU A 103 -7.63 -32.23 2.74
CA GLU A 103 -7.79 -33.48 3.49
C GLU A 103 -9.25 -33.73 3.83
N ARG A 104 -9.94 -32.80 4.50
CA ARG A 104 -11.34 -33.00 4.92
C ARG A 104 -12.29 -33.24 3.76
N ALA A 105 -12.09 -32.57 2.61
CA ALA A 105 -12.87 -32.84 1.40
C ALA A 105 -12.65 -34.27 0.88
N ARG A 106 -11.39 -34.75 0.83
CA ARG A 106 -11.06 -36.14 0.43
C ARG A 106 -11.47 -37.21 1.44
N GLU A 107 -11.52 -36.84 2.72
CA GLU A 107 -11.97 -37.69 3.84
C GLU A 107 -13.51 -37.71 3.98
N SER A 108 -14.24 -36.87 3.23
CA SER A 108 -15.71 -36.79 3.26
C SER A 108 -16.36 -37.95 2.48
N GLU A 109 -17.33 -38.61 3.10
CA GLU A 109 -18.23 -39.55 2.42
C GLU A 109 -19.48 -38.86 1.84
N ASP A 110 -19.77 -37.62 2.27
CA ASP A 110 -20.87 -36.79 1.77
C ASP A 110 -20.38 -35.87 0.64
N PRO A 111 -20.94 -35.99 -0.59
CA PRO A 111 -20.58 -35.14 -1.73
C PRO A 111 -20.89 -33.66 -1.52
N ASP A 112 -21.90 -33.30 -0.74
CA ASP A 112 -22.23 -31.90 -0.48
C ASP A 112 -21.16 -31.24 0.41
N ASP A 113 -20.64 -31.97 1.40
CA ASP A 113 -19.51 -31.53 2.23
C ASP A 113 -18.18 -31.51 1.47
N GLU A 114 -17.92 -32.49 0.58
CA GLU A 114 -16.75 -32.45 -0.32
C GLU A 114 -16.77 -31.18 -1.18
N MET A 115 -17.92 -30.90 -1.82
CA MET A 115 -18.11 -29.73 -2.67
C MET A 115 -17.97 -28.42 -1.87
N ARG A 116 -18.57 -28.35 -0.68
CA ARG A 116 -18.56 -27.19 0.22
C ARG A 116 -17.14 -26.85 0.69
N LEU A 117 -16.40 -27.83 1.20
CA LEU A 117 -15.02 -27.67 1.65
C LEU A 117 -14.05 -27.35 0.49
N SER A 118 -14.28 -27.94 -0.68
CA SER A 118 -13.51 -27.62 -1.90
C SER A 118 -13.77 -26.19 -2.39
N ALA A 119 -15.03 -25.73 -2.32
CA ALA A 119 -15.40 -24.36 -2.65
C ALA A 119 -14.82 -23.35 -1.64
N LEU A 120 -14.92 -23.64 -0.34
CA LEU A 120 -14.31 -22.88 0.76
C LEU A 120 -12.81 -22.69 0.52
N ARG A 121 -12.06 -23.79 0.32
CA ARG A 121 -10.62 -23.76 0.03
C ARG A 121 -10.29 -22.86 -1.15
N ARG A 122 -10.96 -23.05 -2.29
CA ARG A 122 -10.71 -22.29 -3.52
C ARG A 122 -10.98 -20.79 -3.34
N LYS A 123 -12.09 -20.43 -2.70
CA LYS A 123 -12.45 -19.03 -2.44
C LYS A 123 -11.50 -18.37 -1.44
N LEU A 124 -11.15 -19.08 -0.36
CA LEU A 124 -10.25 -18.57 0.66
C LEU A 124 -8.81 -18.39 0.13
N MET A 125 -8.33 -19.28 -0.74
CA MET A 125 -7.06 -19.07 -1.47
C MET A 125 -7.11 -17.83 -2.37
N ALA A 126 -8.19 -17.64 -3.13
CA ALA A 126 -8.36 -16.45 -3.98
C ALA A 126 -8.54 -15.15 -3.18
N LEU A 127 -8.99 -15.22 -1.92
CA LEU A 127 -9.02 -14.07 -1.00
C LEU A 127 -7.64 -13.82 -0.37
N ASP A 128 -6.91 -14.88 0.03
CA ASP A 128 -5.54 -14.79 0.52
C ASP A 128 -4.61 -14.11 -0.49
N GLU A 129 -4.63 -14.54 -1.76
CA GLU A 129 -3.85 -13.93 -2.85
C GLU A 129 -4.15 -12.43 -3.03
N ARG A 130 -5.42 -12.02 -2.88
CA ARG A 130 -5.83 -10.60 -2.94
C ARG A 130 -5.39 -9.81 -1.72
N VAL A 131 -5.54 -10.36 -0.52
CA VAL A 131 -5.13 -9.73 0.74
C VAL A 131 -3.61 -9.58 0.84
N ASP A 132 -2.87 -10.57 0.36
CA ASP A 132 -1.40 -10.52 0.21
C ASP A 132 -1.00 -9.42 -0.80
N ALA A 133 -1.70 -9.31 -1.94
CA ALA A 133 -1.50 -8.20 -2.88
C ALA A 133 -1.83 -6.81 -2.29
N TYR A 134 -2.88 -6.68 -1.45
CA TYR A 134 -3.20 -5.42 -0.75
C TYR A 134 -2.12 -5.04 0.25
N ALA A 135 -1.57 -6.01 1.00
CA ALA A 135 -0.47 -5.79 1.92
C ALA A 135 0.77 -5.26 1.19
N ARG A 136 1.18 -5.93 0.11
CA ARG A 136 2.31 -5.49 -0.74
C ARG A 136 2.07 -4.11 -1.34
N THR A 137 0.88 -3.82 -1.85
CA THR A 137 0.54 -2.51 -2.42
C THR A 137 0.68 -1.38 -1.39
N LEU A 138 0.28 -1.63 -0.14
CA LEU A 138 0.45 -0.68 0.97
C LEU A 138 1.92 -0.51 1.38
N GLU A 139 2.71 -1.58 1.35
CA GLU A 139 4.15 -1.54 1.66
C GLU A 139 4.94 -0.81 0.55
N GLU A 140 4.69 -1.14 -0.72
CA GLU A 140 5.34 -0.53 -1.90
C GLU A 140 5.08 0.97 -2.05
N ILE A 141 3.96 1.50 -1.52
CA ILE A 141 3.71 2.94 -1.45
C ILE A 141 4.33 3.59 -0.20
N ARG A 142 4.43 2.87 0.93
CA ARG A 142 5.14 3.31 2.14
C ARG A 142 6.65 3.45 1.94
N GLU A 143 7.24 2.62 1.09
CA GLU A 143 8.65 2.74 0.68
C GLU A 143 8.95 4.00 -0.16
N ARG A 144 7.93 4.78 -0.54
CA ARG A 144 8.05 5.97 -1.39
C ARG A 144 7.74 7.25 -0.62
N GLU A 145 8.47 8.31 -0.97
CA GLU A 145 8.22 9.68 -0.52
C GLU A 145 6.75 10.08 -0.75
N LYS A 146 6.14 10.79 0.21
CA LYS A 146 4.70 11.13 0.17
C LYS A 146 4.31 11.91 -1.09
N ASP A 147 5.20 12.76 -1.63
CA ASP A 147 4.97 13.51 -2.87
C ASP A 147 4.87 12.65 -4.15
N MET A 148 5.31 11.40 -4.07
CA MET A 148 5.23 10.41 -5.15
C MET A 148 3.91 9.61 -5.13
N TRP A 149 3.14 9.69 -4.04
CA TRP A 149 1.93 8.87 -3.83
C TRP A 149 0.85 9.17 -4.87
N GLU A 150 0.71 10.43 -5.28
CA GLU A 150 -0.24 10.86 -6.32
C GLU A 150 0.02 10.14 -7.66
N GLY A 151 1.26 10.18 -8.14
CA GLY A 151 1.65 9.48 -9.37
C GLY A 151 1.51 7.96 -9.29
N PHE A 152 1.74 7.37 -8.10
CA PHE A 152 1.57 5.93 -7.87
C PHE A 152 0.10 5.51 -7.91
N VAL A 153 -0.78 6.27 -7.23
CA VAL A 153 -2.23 6.06 -7.32
C VAL A 153 -2.70 6.27 -8.76
N ALA A 154 -2.14 7.24 -9.50
CA ALA A 154 -2.53 7.51 -10.87
C ALA A 154 -2.10 6.44 -11.89
N THR A 155 -0.99 5.73 -11.66
CA THR A 155 -0.58 4.57 -12.49
C THR A 155 -1.33 3.29 -12.09
N ARG A 156 -1.53 3.06 -10.78
CA ARG A 156 -2.05 1.80 -10.21
C ARG A 156 -3.48 1.87 -9.66
N ARG A 157 -4.27 2.88 -10.03
CA ARG A 157 -5.65 3.12 -9.54
C ARG A 157 -6.51 1.86 -9.43
N ARG A 158 -6.38 0.92 -10.38
CA ARG A 158 -7.14 -0.34 -10.44
C ARG A 158 -6.96 -1.25 -9.20
N GLU A 159 -5.87 -1.11 -8.47
CA GLU A 159 -5.55 -1.94 -7.29
C GLU A 159 -6.23 -1.41 -6.01
N PHE A 160 -6.47 -0.10 -5.94
CA PHE A 160 -7.17 0.60 -4.85
C PHE A 160 -8.70 0.41 -4.89
N THR A 161 -9.12 -0.84 -4.85
CA THR A 161 -10.54 -1.25 -4.92
C THR A 161 -11.32 -0.93 -3.63
N VAL A 162 -12.66 -1.02 -3.69
CA VAL A 162 -13.52 -0.98 -2.49
C VAL A 162 -13.10 -2.05 -1.46
N GLU A 163 -12.68 -3.21 -1.95
CA GLU A 163 -12.23 -4.33 -1.12
C GLU A 163 -10.86 -4.06 -0.46
N PHE A 164 -9.93 -3.39 -1.15
CA PHE A 164 -8.69 -2.88 -0.57
C PHE A 164 -8.96 -1.94 0.61
N PHE A 165 -9.85 -0.94 0.44
CA PHE A 165 -10.18 -0.01 1.53
C PHE A 165 -10.97 -0.70 2.67
N THR A 166 -11.78 -1.71 2.35
CA THR A 166 -12.45 -2.56 3.36
C THR A 166 -11.44 -3.33 4.20
N TRP A 167 -10.44 -3.96 3.57
CA TRP A 167 -9.31 -4.60 4.26
C TRP A 167 -8.50 -3.60 5.08
N LEU A 168 -8.19 -2.42 4.52
CA LEU A 168 -7.43 -1.38 5.20
C LEU A 168 -8.14 -0.88 6.46
N ARG A 169 -9.49 -0.75 6.42
CA ARG A 169 -10.32 -0.42 7.59
C ARG A 169 -10.21 -1.49 8.67
N PHE A 170 -10.28 -2.77 8.33
CA PHE A 170 -10.10 -3.85 9.31
C PHE A 170 -8.65 -3.91 9.85
N LYS A 171 -7.63 -3.61 9.02
CA LYS A 171 -6.24 -3.51 9.47
C LYS A 171 -6.04 -2.33 10.44
N LEU A 172 -6.69 -1.19 10.19
CA LEU A 172 -6.74 -0.05 11.11
C LEU A 172 -7.39 -0.44 12.44
N GLU A 173 -8.52 -1.16 12.40
CA GLU A 173 -9.23 -1.66 13.58
C GLU A 173 -8.37 -2.66 14.38
N ALA A 174 -7.59 -3.51 13.71
CA ALA A 174 -6.64 -4.42 14.33
C ALA A 174 -5.48 -3.67 15.03
N VAL A 175 -4.91 -2.64 14.39
CA VAL A 175 -3.86 -1.80 14.99
C VAL A 175 -4.42 -0.99 16.17
N ALA A 176 -5.66 -0.49 16.07
CA ALA A 176 -6.33 0.25 17.14
C ALA A 176 -6.72 -0.59 18.37
N GLN A 177 -6.64 -1.92 18.30
CA GLN A 177 -6.73 -2.82 19.46
C GLN A 177 -5.37 -3.07 20.14
N GLY A 178 -4.27 -2.60 19.55
CA GLY A 178 -2.94 -2.60 20.16
C GLY A 178 -2.68 -1.35 21.02
N GLU A 179 -1.50 -1.31 21.65
CA GLU A 179 -1.05 -0.20 22.51
C GLU A 179 -0.20 0.85 21.76
N ASP A 180 -0.02 0.70 20.43
CA ASP A 180 0.81 1.59 19.60
C ASP A 180 -0.05 2.69 18.95
N ASP A 181 -0.29 3.77 19.72
CA ASP A 181 -1.04 4.94 19.24
C ASP A 181 -0.33 5.65 18.06
N ASN A 182 1.00 5.56 17.94
CA ASN A 182 1.75 6.17 16.83
C ASN A 182 1.49 5.42 15.52
N ALA A 183 1.61 4.09 15.52
CA ALA A 183 1.32 3.26 14.33
C ALA A 183 -0.14 3.38 13.88
N LYS A 184 -1.06 3.56 14.84
CA LYS A 184 -2.48 3.86 14.60
C LYS A 184 -2.68 5.22 13.96
N GLU A 185 -2.06 6.29 14.48
CA GLU A 185 -2.18 7.63 13.90
C GLU A 185 -1.56 7.69 12.48
N GLU A 186 -0.38 7.09 12.29
CA GLU A 186 0.28 7.01 10.99
C GLU A 186 -0.59 6.27 9.96
N LEU A 187 -1.06 5.06 10.27
CA LEU A 187 -1.93 4.29 9.37
C LEU A 187 -3.26 5.03 9.09
N THR A 188 -3.77 5.82 10.04
CA THR A 188 -4.95 6.69 9.83
C THR A 188 -4.65 7.79 8.81
N LYS A 189 -3.54 8.53 8.99
CA LYS A 189 -3.10 9.60 8.08
C LYS A 189 -2.88 9.05 6.66
N GLU A 190 -2.30 7.86 6.55
CA GLU A 190 -2.05 7.20 5.27
C GLU A 190 -3.33 6.71 4.58
N ALA A 191 -4.24 6.07 5.30
CA ALA A 191 -5.51 5.62 4.75
C ALA A 191 -6.33 6.81 4.21
N ALA A 192 -6.36 7.93 4.95
CA ALA A 192 -6.98 9.18 4.52
C ALA A 192 -6.31 9.74 3.25
N LEU A 193 -4.98 9.82 3.21
CA LEU A 193 -4.24 10.33 2.05
C LEU A 193 -4.45 9.48 0.79
N LEU A 194 -4.30 8.15 0.88
CA LEU A 194 -4.51 7.24 -0.26
C LEU A 194 -5.92 7.39 -0.85
N LEU A 195 -6.91 7.57 0.02
CA LEU A 195 -8.30 7.65 -0.35
C LEU A 195 -8.63 9.00 -1.00
N SER A 196 -8.14 10.11 -0.44
CA SER A 196 -8.20 11.44 -1.05
C SER A 196 -7.55 11.48 -2.45
N LEU A 197 -6.40 10.82 -2.62
CA LEU A 197 -5.74 10.68 -3.92
C LEU A 197 -6.57 9.84 -4.91
N CYS A 198 -7.20 8.75 -4.46
CA CYS A 198 -8.10 7.96 -5.29
C CYS A 198 -9.35 8.75 -5.72
N GLU A 199 -9.95 9.53 -4.82
CA GLU A 199 -11.10 10.38 -5.13
C GLU A 199 -10.74 11.50 -6.11
N THR A 200 -9.59 12.16 -5.90
CA THR A 200 -9.08 13.19 -6.80
C THR A 200 -8.82 12.63 -8.18
N TYR A 201 -8.23 11.42 -8.26
CA TYR A 201 -8.04 10.71 -9.52
C TYR A 201 -9.37 10.38 -10.20
N ASP A 202 -10.32 9.82 -9.45
CA ASP A 202 -11.62 9.41 -10.00
C ASP A 202 -12.44 10.60 -10.49
N GLU A 203 -12.37 11.75 -9.80
CA GLU A 203 -13.06 12.99 -10.18
C GLU A 203 -12.43 13.62 -11.44
N ALA A 204 -11.10 13.73 -11.49
CA ALA A 204 -10.40 14.25 -12.66
C ALA A 204 -10.49 13.33 -13.90
N SER A 205 -10.65 12.01 -13.68
CA SER A 205 -10.75 11.00 -14.76
C SER A 205 -12.18 10.69 -15.22
N LYS A 206 -13.21 11.42 -14.75
CA LYS A 206 -14.60 11.17 -15.19
C LYS A 206 -14.85 11.49 -16.65
N ASP A 207 -14.23 12.56 -17.15
CA ASP A 207 -14.41 13.02 -18.51
C ASP A 207 -13.17 12.68 -19.35
N GLN A 208 -13.36 11.75 -20.27
CA GLN A 208 -12.35 11.30 -21.21
C GLN A 208 -11.84 12.46 -22.09
N GLN A 209 -12.68 13.44 -22.45
CA GLN A 209 -12.25 14.60 -23.25
C GLN A 209 -11.30 15.51 -22.46
N VAL A 210 -11.52 15.66 -21.16
CA VAL A 210 -10.65 16.47 -20.28
C VAL A 210 -9.29 15.80 -20.12
N ILE A 211 -9.24 14.47 -20.00
CA ILE A 211 -7.98 13.69 -19.97
C ILE A 211 -7.24 13.75 -21.32
N GLU A 212 -7.95 13.70 -22.45
CA GLU A 212 -7.36 13.84 -23.79
C GLU A 212 -6.79 15.24 -24.01
N GLN A 213 -7.52 16.29 -23.60
CA GLN A 213 -7.02 17.68 -23.63
C GLN A 213 -5.78 17.84 -22.73
N ALA A 214 -5.82 17.37 -21.49
CA ALA A 214 -4.68 17.39 -20.57
C ALA A 214 -3.45 16.65 -21.14
N THR A 215 -3.67 15.53 -21.82
CA THR A 215 -2.62 14.77 -22.51
C THR A 215 -2.02 15.56 -23.67
N GLN A 216 -2.84 16.24 -24.48
CA GLN A 216 -2.37 17.09 -25.56
C GLN A 216 -1.57 18.28 -25.02
N THR A 217 -2.07 18.98 -24.00
CA THR A 217 -1.37 20.10 -23.37
C THR A 217 0.00 19.68 -22.81
N LEU A 218 0.10 18.52 -22.16
CA LEU A 218 1.38 17.98 -21.70
C LEU A 218 2.34 17.67 -22.87
N GLN A 219 1.84 17.10 -23.98
CA GLN A 219 2.64 16.89 -25.19
C GLN A 219 3.11 18.21 -25.81
N ASP A 220 2.26 19.24 -25.84
CA ASP A 220 2.58 20.55 -26.39
C ASP A 220 3.63 21.29 -25.56
N ILE A 221 3.67 21.06 -24.24
CA ILE A 221 4.78 21.50 -23.36
C ILE A 221 6.06 20.75 -23.73
N LEU A 222 6.01 19.42 -23.78
CA LEU A 222 7.17 18.55 -24.08
C LEU A 222 7.77 18.75 -25.48
N GLN A 223 7.04 19.38 -26.41
CA GLN A 223 7.54 19.80 -27.73
C GLN A 223 8.41 21.07 -27.70
N ALA A 224 8.60 21.74 -26.55
CA ALA A 224 9.48 22.90 -26.47
C ALA A 224 10.97 22.51 -26.51
N ASP A 225 11.80 23.36 -27.13
CA ASP A 225 13.22 23.08 -27.41
C ASP A 225 14.15 23.16 -26.16
N SER A 226 13.67 23.69 -25.04
CA SER A 226 14.44 23.83 -23.79
C SER A 226 13.56 23.77 -22.55
N LEU A 227 14.16 23.46 -21.39
CA LEU A 227 13.46 23.46 -20.10
C LEU A 227 12.87 24.83 -19.79
N ASP A 228 13.62 25.93 -20.01
CA ASP A 228 13.15 27.31 -19.83
C ASP A 228 11.88 27.61 -20.67
N ALA A 229 11.78 27.04 -21.86
CA ALA A 229 10.62 27.21 -22.74
C ALA A 229 9.42 26.34 -22.33
N MET A 230 9.67 25.16 -21.74
CA MET A 230 8.61 24.37 -21.09
C MET A 230 8.08 25.11 -19.85
N ASP A 231 8.99 25.68 -19.07
CA ASP A 231 8.71 26.46 -17.89
C ASP A 231 7.87 27.70 -18.20
N ALA A 232 8.23 28.47 -19.23
CA ALA A 232 7.44 29.61 -19.68
C ALA A 232 6.01 29.20 -20.10
N LYS A 233 5.86 28.06 -20.79
CA LYS A 233 4.52 27.52 -21.15
C LYS A 233 3.69 27.15 -19.91
N ILE A 234 4.31 26.59 -18.87
CA ILE A 234 3.60 26.30 -17.61
C ILE A 234 3.12 27.61 -16.96
N ASP A 235 3.95 28.66 -16.98
CA ASP A 235 3.59 29.97 -16.41
C ASP A 235 2.48 30.66 -17.23
N GLU A 236 2.50 30.56 -18.57
CA GLU A 236 1.41 31.02 -19.45
C GLU A 236 0.09 30.29 -19.16
N LEU A 237 0.12 28.96 -19.04
CA LEU A 237 -1.05 28.15 -18.67
C LEU A 237 -1.56 28.50 -17.27
N ALA A 238 -0.67 28.88 -16.34
CA ALA A 238 -1.04 29.33 -15.02
C ALA A 238 -1.76 30.70 -15.06
N MET A 239 -1.24 31.66 -15.81
CA MET A 239 -1.88 32.97 -16.01
C MET A 239 -3.25 32.83 -16.69
N ALA A 240 -3.42 31.84 -17.58
CA ALA A 240 -4.70 31.52 -18.20
C ALA A 240 -5.66 30.71 -17.32
N ASN A 241 -5.25 30.31 -16.10
CA ASN A 241 -5.98 29.39 -15.22
C ASN A 241 -6.32 28.04 -15.89
N GLN A 242 -5.39 27.53 -16.71
CA GLN A 242 -5.52 26.30 -17.51
C GLN A 242 -4.73 25.10 -16.94
N ILE A 243 -4.03 25.27 -15.82
CA ILE A 243 -3.46 24.13 -15.07
C ILE A 243 -4.60 23.41 -14.33
N THR A 244 -5.29 22.53 -15.05
CA THR A 244 -6.41 21.75 -14.50
C THR A 244 -5.89 20.59 -13.63
N PRO A 245 -6.70 20.08 -12.68
CA PRO A 245 -6.36 18.87 -11.92
C PRO A 245 -6.06 17.66 -12.81
N ALA A 246 -6.71 17.58 -13.97
CA ALA A 246 -6.44 16.55 -14.99
C ALA A 246 -5.05 16.70 -15.63
N LEU A 247 -4.55 17.93 -15.84
CA LEU A 247 -3.19 18.17 -16.33
C LEU A 247 -2.15 17.73 -15.30
N VAL A 248 -2.31 18.13 -14.03
CA VAL A 248 -1.41 17.75 -12.93
C VAL A 248 -1.36 16.22 -12.77
N LEU A 249 -2.52 15.56 -12.79
CA LEU A 249 -2.64 14.10 -12.74
C LEU A 249 -2.01 13.40 -13.95
N THR A 250 -2.14 13.99 -15.15
CA THR A 250 -1.53 13.43 -16.37
C THR A 250 0.00 13.55 -16.30
N ALA A 251 0.51 14.68 -15.79
CA ALA A 251 1.94 14.88 -15.54
C ALA A 251 2.48 13.96 -14.44
N SER A 252 1.78 13.80 -13.32
CA SER A 252 2.20 12.92 -12.20
C SER A 252 2.25 11.45 -12.63
N LYS A 253 1.27 10.99 -13.41
CA LYS A 253 1.24 9.66 -14.02
C LYS A 253 2.36 9.45 -15.05
N ALA A 254 2.62 10.44 -15.91
CA ALA A 254 3.68 10.38 -16.90
C ALA A 254 5.06 10.33 -16.22
N TYR A 255 5.30 11.19 -15.22
CA TYR A 255 6.50 11.20 -14.40
C TYR A 255 6.72 9.84 -13.71
N MET A 256 5.71 9.29 -13.03
CA MET A 256 5.82 7.97 -12.40
C MET A 256 6.18 6.88 -13.41
N SER A 257 5.51 6.86 -14.57
CA SER A 257 5.77 5.89 -15.64
C SER A 257 7.20 5.99 -16.18
N VAL A 258 7.77 7.20 -16.24
CA VAL A 258 9.16 7.46 -16.67
C VAL A 258 10.17 7.11 -15.56
N LYS A 259 9.81 7.32 -14.28
CA LYS A 259 10.64 6.99 -13.10
C LYS A 259 10.79 5.48 -12.89
N GLU A 260 9.71 4.72 -13.09
CA GLU A 260 9.69 3.25 -12.93
C GLU A 260 10.26 2.50 -14.14
N SER A 261 10.35 3.14 -15.31
CA SER A 261 10.91 2.52 -16.51
C SER A 261 12.42 2.30 -16.40
N GLN A 262 12.86 1.08 -16.69
CA GLN A 262 14.28 0.71 -16.80
C GLN A 262 14.90 1.14 -18.13
N TYR A 263 14.10 1.65 -19.07
CA TYR A 263 14.51 1.99 -20.44
C TYR A 263 14.59 3.50 -20.70
N THR A 264 14.14 4.33 -19.76
CA THR A 264 14.27 5.80 -19.79
C THR A 264 15.62 6.20 -19.20
N LYS A 265 16.30 7.14 -19.88
CA LYS A 265 17.51 7.74 -19.35
C LYS A 265 17.19 8.68 -18.19
N ASP A 266 18.15 8.92 -17.32
CA ASP A 266 17.95 9.72 -16.12
C ASP A 266 17.67 11.20 -16.45
N GLU A 267 18.23 11.76 -17.53
CA GLU A 267 17.92 13.14 -17.94
C GLU A 267 16.43 13.32 -18.31
N ILE A 268 15.77 12.26 -18.80
CA ILE A 268 14.32 12.27 -19.10
C ILE A 268 13.51 12.20 -17.80
N LYS A 269 14.00 11.48 -16.78
CA LYS A 269 13.37 11.41 -15.45
C LYS A 269 13.44 12.76 -14.76
N ASP A 270 14.58 13.45 -14.86
CA ASP A 270 14.79 14.77 -14.26
C ASP A 270 13.89 15.84 -14.91
N VAL A 271 13.80 15.86 -16.25
CA VAL A 271 12.88 16.76 -16.97
C VAL A 271 11.42 16.47 -16.57
N MET A 272 10.99 15.21 -16.57
CA MET A 272 9.61 14.87 -16.18
C MET A 272 9.31 15.18 -14.71
N ALA A 273 10.29 15.04 -13.81
CA ALA A 273 10.17 15.44 -12.42
C ALA A 273 9.98 16.95 -12.31
N HIS A 274 10.87 17.73 -12.94
CA HIS A 274 10.82 19.20 -12.94
C HIS A 274 9.46 19.72 -13.41
N LEU A 275 8.94 19.21 -14.54
CA LEU A 275 7.65 19.62 -15.08
C LEU A 275 6.48 19.30 -14.14
N TYR A 276 6.46 18.10 -13.55
CA TYR A 276 5.43 17.71 -12.57
C TYR A 276 5.47 18.59 -11.32
N PHE A 277 6.66 18.78 -10.73
CA PHE A 277 6.80 19.62 -9.53
C PHE A 277 6.48 21.08 -9.83
N LYS A 278 6.94 21.64 -10.96
CA LYS A 278 6.55 23.00 -11.35
C LYS A 278 5.03 23.15 -11.52
N MET A 279 4.36 22.24 -12.21
CA MET A 279 2.89 22.28 -12.33
C MET A 279 2.20 22.20 -10.97
N LYS A 280 2.68 21.31 -10.08
CA LYS A 280 2.13 21.11 -8.73
C LYS A 280 2.30 22.36 -7.87
N ASP A 281 3.48 22.96 -7.87
CA ASP A 281 3.80 24.16 -7.10
C ASP A 281 3.03 25.37 -7.62
N THR A 282 2.93 25.54 -8.94
CA THR A 282 2.13 26.61 -9.53
C THR A 282 0.63 26.42 -9.26
N THR A 283 0.12 25.18 -9.25
CA THR A 283 -1.26 24.88 -8.82
C THR A 283 -1.47 25.19 -7.34
N ALA A 284 -0.48 24.91 -6.48
CA ALA A 284 -0.55 25.23 -5.06
C ALA A 284 -0.56 26.75 -4.82
N ARG A 285 0.20 27.52 -5.60
CA ARG A 285 0.20 29.00 -5.57
C ARG A 285 -1.13 29.60 -6.02
N GLN A 286 -1.82 28.99 -6.99
CA GLN A 286 -3.16 29.41 -7.43
C GLN A 286 -4.27 29.20 -6.39
N GLN A 287 -4.03 28.46 -5.29
CA GLN A 287 -5.04 28.30 -4.25
C GLN A 287 -5.31 29.64 -3.53
N PRO A 288 -6.57 29.94 -3.15
CA PRO A 288 -6.89 31.11 -2.34
C PRO A 288 -6.00 31.17 -1.10
N LYS A 289 -5.54 32.37 -0.74
CA LYS A 289 -4.56 32.54 0.35
C LYS A 289 -5.09 32.02 1.69
N GLU A 290 -6.40 32.08 1.92
CA GLU A 290 -7.08 31.52 3.08
C GLU A 290 -6.90 29.99 3.16
N VAL A 291 -6.88 29.29 2.01
CA VAL A 291 -6.63 27.84 1.93
C VAL A 291 -5.16 27.52 2.21
N ARG A 292 -4.23 28.34 1.69
CA ARG A 292 -2.78 28.19 1.93
C ARG A 292 -2.44 28.42 3.41
N ILE A 293 -2.97 29.49 4.00
CA ILE A 293 -2.88 29.82 5.43
C ILE A 293 -3.46 28.67 6.29
N LEU A 294 -4.69 28.22 5.99
CA LEU A 294 -5.32 27.13 6.74
C LEU A 294 -4.50 25.83 6.68
N LYS A 295 -3.98 25.48 5.49
CA LYS A 295 -3.13 24.30 5.28
C LYS A 295 -1.81 24.40 6.07
N TYR A 296 -1.19 25.57 6.10
CA TYR A 296 0.03 25.82 6.87
C TYR A 296 -0.21 25.64 8.36
N ILE A 297 -1.23 26.29 8.92
CA ILE A 297 -1.56 26.21 10.35
C ILE A 297 -1.93 24.78 10.76
N LEU A 298 -2.72 24.06 9.96
CA LEU A 298 -3.09 22.65 10.25
C LEU A 298 -1.91 21.66 10.17
N SER A 299 -0.80 22.06 9.53
CA SER A 299 0.44 21.26 9.50
C SER A 299 1.21 21.31 10.84
N MET A 300 0.96 22.33 11.67
CA MET A 300 1.59 22.47 12.99
C MET A 300 0.91 21.56 14.02
N GLU A 301 1.69 21.02 14.94
CA GLU A 301 1.20 20.12 16.00
C GLU A 301 1.00 20.82 17.34
N ASP A 302 1.79 21.84 17.67
CA ASP A 302 1.65 22.60 18.93
C ASP A 302 0.55 23.66 18.81
N PRO A 303 -0.45 23.69 19.72
CA PRO A 303 -1.47 24.75 19.78
C PRO A 303 -0.90 26.16 19.95
N ILE A 304 0.29 26.32 20.54
CA ILE A 304 0.97 27.61 20.69
C ILE A 304 1.51 28.08 19.34
N ASP A 305 2.16 27.20 18.57
CA ASP A 305 2.65 27.52 17.23
C ASP A 305 1.49 27.82 16.27
N GLN A 306 0.41 27.04 16.34
CA GLN A 306 -0.84 27.33 15.61
C GLN A 306 -1.40 28.72 15.93
N ARG A 307 -1.36 29.12 17.20
CA ARG A 307 -1.80 30.46 17.61
C ARG A 307 -0.85 31.54 17.09
N ASN A 308 0.47 31.36 17.20
CA ASN A 308 1.45 32.33 16.70
C ASN A 308 1.30 32.52 15.17
N ALA A 309 1.07 31.43 14.43
CA ALA A 309 0.81 31.46 13.00
C ALA A 309 -0.54 32.11 12.64
N LEU A 310 -1.57 32.00 13.49
CA LEU A 310 -2.80 32.80 13.36
C LEU A 310 -2.54 34.29 13.61
N GLU A 311 -1.75 34.64 14.64
CA GLU A 311 -1.39 36.05 14.93
C GLU A 311 -0.63 36.67 13.75
N GLU A 312 0.29 35.92 13.14
CA GLU A 312 1.00 36.34 11.92
C GLU A 312 0.05 36.45 10.71
N ALA A 313 -0.75 35.42 10.43
CA ALA A 313 -1.68 35.40 9.29
C ALA A 313 -2.85 36.39 9.39
N PHE A 314 -3.15 36.92 10.58
CA PHE A 314 -4.15 37.98 10.77
C PHE A 314 -3.54 39.38 10.87
N THR A 315 -2.21 39.50 10.93
CA THR A 315 -1.53 40.80 10.95
C THR A 315 -1.37 41.33 9.52
N PRO A 316 -1.97 42.47 9.14
CA PRO A 316 -1.85 43.01 7.79
C PRO A 316 -0.39 43.38 7.48
N GLY A 317 0.19 42.75 6.47
CA GLY A 317 1.58 42.93 6.06
C GLY A 317 1.75 42.92 4.55
N PRO A 318 2.96 43.24 4.03
CA PRO A 318 3.28 43.04 2.63
C PRO A 318 3.24 41.54 2.31
N GLU A 319 2.38 41.15 1.37
CA GLU A 319 2.31 39.75 0.91
C GLU A 319 3.58 39.42 0.09
N LEU A 320 4.31 38.39 0.50
CA LEU A 320 5.54 37.93 -0.19
C LEU A 320 5.45 36.42 -0.49
N GLU A 321 5.44 36.10 -1.77
CA GLU A 321 5.58 34.74 -2.29
C GLU A 321 7.02 34.51 -2.75
N GLU A 322 7.89 34.02 -1.88
CA GLU A 322 9.27 33.76 -2.28
C GLU A 322 9.36 32.58 -3.28
N VAL A 323 10.23 32.73 -4.29
CA VAL A 323 10.49 31.66 -5.26
C VAL A 323 11.53 30.71 -4.66
N GLY A 324 11.09 29.52 -4.25
CA GLY A 324 11.95 28.46 -3.71
C GLY A 324 12.01 28.35 -2.18
N ALA A 325 11.29 29.19 -1.43
CA ALA A 325 11.05 28.99 -0.01
C ALA A 325 9.63 28.45 0.23
N ASN A 326 9.47 27.57 1.21
CA ASN A 326 8.17 26.98 1.59
C ASN A 326 7.32 27.89 2.51
N THR A 327 7.68 29.16 2.60
CA THR A 327 7.09 30.13 3.53
C THR A 327 6.53 31.30 2.73
N ASP A 328 5.22 31.26 2.47
CA ASP A 328 4.51 32.41 1.93
C ASP A 328 4.13 33.34 3.10
N LEU A 329 4.52 34.61 3.03
CA LEU A 329 4.03 35.63 3.95
C LEU A 329 2.66 36.11 3.43
N LEU A 330 1.59 35.46 3.86
CA LEU A 330 0.21 35.75 3.48
C LEU A 330 -0.60 36.21 4.68
N TRP A 331 -1.51 37.17 4.48
CA TRP A 331 -2.46 37.58 5.51
C TRP A 331 -3.91 37.43 5.02
N CYS A 332 -4.84 37.19 5.93
CA CYS A 332 -6.29 37.14 5.67
C CYS A 332 -7.06 37.77 6.85
N GLU A 333 -8.34 38.08 6.67
CA GLU A 333 -9.18 38.49 7.81
C GLU A 333 -9.70 37.26 8.58
N PRO A 334 -9.81 37.31 9.92
CA PRO A 334 -10.34 36.20 10.73
C PRO A 334 -11.69 35.67 10.26
N LYS A 335 -12.57 36.57 9.78
CA LYS A 335 -13.91 36.22 9.27
C LYS A 335 -13.86 35.32 8.02
N ASP A 336 -12.88 35.52 7.15
CA ASP A 336 -12.77 34.81 5.87
C ASP A 336 -12.20 33.40 6.08
N LEU A 337 -11.23 33.28 7.00
CA LEU A 337 -10.71 31.99 7.46
C LEU A 337 -11.79 31.17 8.21
N LEU A 338 -12.60 31.82 9.06
CA LEU A 338 -13.75 31.19 9.72
C LEU A 338 -14.79 30.68 8.71
N ALA A 339 -15.15 31.49 7.71
CA ALA A 339 -16.08 31.09 6.66
C ALA A 339 -15.57 29.89 5.85
N LEU A 340 -14.26 29.86 5.54
CA LEU A 340 -13.62 28.72 4.88
C LEU A 340 -13.69 27.43 5.74
N ILE A 341 -13.39 27.53 7.04
CA ILE A 341 -13.47 26.39 7.97
C ILE A 341 -14.90 25.84 8.02
N ASP A 342 -15.91 26.71 8.09
CA ASP A 342 -17.32 26.28 8.15
C ASP A 342 -17.77 25.60 6.86
N VAL A 343 -17.40 26.13 5.69
CA VAL A 343 -17.67 25.48 4.40
C VAL A 343 -17.01 24.09 4.33
N ILE A 344 -15.80 23.90 4.85
CA ILE A 344 -15.11 22.60 4.85
C ILE A 344 -15.79 21.61 5.81
N VAL A 345 -16.12 22.05 7.03
CA VAL A 345 -16.75 21.21 8.06
C VAL A 345 -18.18 20.80 7.66
N ASP A 346 -18.97 21.71 7.07
CA ASP A 346 -20.31 21.38 6.59
C ASP A 346 -20.27 20.40 5.40
N ASN A 347 -19.34 20.59 4.46
CA ASN A 347 -19.14 19.66 3.35
C ASN A 347 -18.74 18.25 3.82
N PHE A 348 -17.96 18.15 4.90
CA PHE A 348 -17.61 16.86 5.52
C PHE A 348 -18.85 16.13 6.06
N TYR A 349 -19.72 16.80 6.82
CA TYR A 349 -20.93 16.17 7.34
C TYR A 349 -21.93 15.80 6.24
N GLN A 350 -21.97 16.57 5.15
CA GLN A 350 -22.79 16.26 3.97
C GLN A 350 -22.23 15.12 3.09
N SER A 351 -20.92 14.82 3.16
CA SER A 351 -20.31 13.69 2.43
C SER A 351 -20.40 12.38 3.22
N ALA A 352 -20.22 12.42 4.55
CA ALA A 352 -20.29 11.25 5.45
C ALA A 352 -21.64 10.50 5.44
N GLY A 353 -22.73 11.13 4.99
CA GLY A 353 -24.05 10.49 4.90
C GLY A 353 -24.29 9.59 3.67
N LYS A 354 -23.31 9.41 2.76
CA LYS A 354 -23.52 8.78 1.44
C LYS A 354 -23.10 7.30 1.42
N LYS A 355 -23.98 6.39 0.98
CA LYS A 355 -23.69 4.94 0.85
C LYS A 355 -22.89 4.61 -0.41
N ASN A 356 -21.64 5.07 -0.48
CA ASN A 356 -20.68 4.74 -1.52
C ASN A 356 -19.26 4.87 -0.94
N LEU A 357 -18.24 4.49 -1.74
CA LEU A 357 -16.82 4.62 -1.33
C LEU A 357 -16.53 6.00 -0.74
N ARG A 358 -17.17 7.07 -1.27
CA ARG A 358 -17.06 8.47 -0.84
C ARG A 358 -17.59 8.80 0.55
N GLY A 359 -18.57 8.06 1.07
CA GLY A 359 -19.08 8.24 2.44
C GLY A 359 -18.39 7.34 3.46
N ASP A 360 -18.03 6.11 3.07
CA ASP A 360 -17.10 5.29 3.86
C ASP A 360 -15.73 5.98 3.93
N ALA A 361 -15.32 6.69 2.87
CA ALA A 361 -14.14 7.54 2.82
C ALA A 361 -14.25 8.77 3.69
N ALA A 362 -15.36 9.51 3.64
CA ALA A 362 -15.58 10.62 4.56
C ALA A 362 -15.58 10.14 6.04
N ALA A 363 -16.07 8.93 6.33
CA ALA A 363 -15.94 8.33 7.65
C ALA A 363 -14.49 7.96 8.03
N MET A 364 -13.63 7.64 7.06
CA MET A 364 -12.19 7.37 7.25
C MET A 364 -11.32 8.64 7.20
N MET A 365 -11.78 9.72 6.55
CA MET A 365 -11.12 11.03 6.44
C MET A 365 -11.23 11.82 7.74
N SER A 366 -10.61 11.25 8.78
CA SER A 366 -10.18 11.95 9.98
C SER A 366 -11.24 12.84 10.64
N PRO A 367 -12.12 12.27 11.47
CA PRO A 367 -12.72 12.99 12.59
C PRO A 367 -11.67 13.85 13.33
N ALA A 368 -10.42 13.37 13.45
CA ALA A 368 -9.29 14.12 13.98
C ALA A 368 -8.97 15.45 13.25
N LEU A 369 -9.07 15.53 11.91
CA LEU A 369 -8.83 16.79 11.18
C LEU A 369 -10.01 17.74 11.34
N VAL A 370 -11.24 17.21 11.35
CA VAL A 370 -12.45 17.99 11.61
C VAL A 370 -12.47 18.53 13.04
N GLU A 371 -12.03 17.74 14.02
CA GLU A 371 -11.83 18.20 15.40
C GLU A 371 -10.66 19.19 15.51
N ARG A 372 -9.54 19.03 14.76
CA ARG A 372 -8.49 20.07 14.67
C ARG A 372 -9.03 21.37 14.08
N MET A 373 -9.82 21.32 13.00
CA MET A 373 -10.47 22.49 12.40
C MET A 373 -11.47 23.15 13.36
N LYS A 374 -12.24 22.37 14.13
CA LYS A 374 -13.11 22.90 15.19
C LYS A 374 -12.32 23.53 16.33
N ALA A 375 -11.23 22.90 16.78
CA ALA A 375 -10.36 23.45 17.81
C ALA A 375 -9.75 24.79 17.34
N LEU A 376 -9.29 24.84 16.09
CA LEU A 376 -8.79 26.07 15.46
C LEU A 376 -9.89 27.13 15.37
N LYS A 377 -11.11 26.77 14.96
CA LYS A 377 -12.28 27.66 14.99
C LYS A 377 -12.53 28.24 16.40
N GLN A 378 -12.44 27.42 17.46
CA GLN A 378 -12.57 27.90 18.83
C GLN A 378 -11.43 28.85 19.23
N ILE A 379 -10.18 28.60 18.81
CA ILE A 379 -9.06 29.52 19.05
C ILE A 379 -9.32 30.87 18.39
N ILE A 380 -9.78 30.88 17.12
CA ILE A 380 -10.10 32.08 16.37
C ILE A 380 -11.25 32.87 17.04
N LEU A 381 -12.34 32.20 17.42
CA LEU A 381 -13.47 32.83 18.12
C LEU A 381 -13.14 33.28 19.55
N ALA A 382 -12.10 32.74 20.20
CA ALA A 382 -11.72 33.11 21.55
C ALA A 382 -10.70 34.27 21.61
N HIS A 383 -9.94 34.50 20.53
CA HIS A 383 -8.81 35.44 20.54
C HIS A 383 -8.79 36.47 19.39
N PHE A 384 -9.53 36.22 18.30
CA PHE A 384 -9.41 36.98 17.04
C PHE A 384 -10.74 37.41 16.41
N SER A 385 -11.89 37.12 17.03
CA SER A 385 -13.18 37.70 16.62
C SER A 385 -13.54 38.92 17.48
N GLU A 386 -13.60 40.10 16.86
CA GLU A 386 -14.38 41.25 17.34
C GLU A 386 -15.83 41.19 16.82
#